data_AF-F9S3J0-F1
#
_entry.id   AF-F9S3J0-F1
#
_cell.length_a   1.000
_cell.length_b   1.000
_cell.length_c   1.000
_cell.angle_alpha   90.00
_cell.angle_beta   90.00
_cell.angle_gamma   90.00
#
_symmetry.space_group_name_H-M   'P 1'
#
loop_
_entity.id
_entity.type
_entity.pdbx_description
1 polymer ?
#
loop_
_entity_poly.entity_id
_entity_poly.type
_entity_poly.pdbx_seq_one_letter_code
_entity_poly.pdbx_strand_id
1 'polypeptide(L)'
;MLFWQSYVLTRRLTAKEEKRRIVASIYTADTADTADTADVDAVGFDNKTNYFHPMGKPLDSDLAKGLWVFLNSTLVDQYFHQMNGHTQVNATDLRTLRNPTKQQLVAMGNMVDFVSFDQKRVDQIMGHLL
;
A
#
# COMPACT_ATOMS: atom_id res chain seq x y z
N MET A 1 -2.04 18.32 -16.41
CA MET A 1 -1.60 17.25 -15.50
C MET A 1 -2.85 16.74 -14.82
N LEU A 2 -3.28 15.51 -15.12
CA LEU A 2 -4.47 14.92 -14.49
C LEU A 2 -4.07 14.47 -13.07
N PHE A 3 -4.79 14.93 -12.05
CA PHE A 3 -4.49 14.64 -10.66
C PHE A 3 -5.17 13.34 -10.25
N TRP A 4 -4.47 12.23 -10.46
CA TRP A 4 -4.85 10.93 -9.95
C TRP A 4 -4.82 10.97 -8.41
N GLN A 5 -5.97 10.71 -7.78
CA GLN A 5 -6.04 10.60 -6.33
C GLN A 5 -5.81 9.14 -5.95
N SER A 6 -4.67 8.84 -5.34
CA SER A 6 -4.32 7.47 -4.95
C SER A 6 -4.39 7.25 -3.44
N TYR A 7 -4.86 6.08 -3.04
CA TYR A 7 -4.79 5.55 -1.67
C TYR A 7 -4.18 4.15 -1.70
N VAL A 8 -3.43 3.81 -0.66
CA VAL A 8 -2.95 2.42 -0.48
C VAL A 8 -3.84 1.74 0.55
N LEU A 9 -4.34 0.56 0.22
CA LEU A 9 -5.30 -0.20 1.00
C LEU A 9 -4.67 -1.52 1.45
N THR A 10 -4.95 -1.96 2.68
CA THR A 10 -4.66 -3.32 3.16
C THR A 10 -5.88 -3.94 3.84
N ARG A 11 -6.01 -5.26 3.78
CA ARG A 11 -7.06 -5.98 4.52
C ARG A 11 -6.75 -5.93 6.03
N ARG A 12 -7.78 -5.77 6.87
CA ARG A 12 -7.66 -5.91 8.34
C ARG A 12 -7.71 -7.34 8.82
N LEU A 13 -8.24 -8.26 8.01
CA LEU A 13 -8.43 -9.66 8.35
C LEU A 13 -7.71 -10.55 7.34
N THR A 14 -6.79 -11.35 7.84
CA THR A 14 -5.98 -12.28 7.06
C THR A 14 -5.95 -13.64 7.78
N ALA A 15 -6.26 -14.73 7.08
CA ALA A 15 -6.31 -16.05 7.72
C ALA A 15 -4.94 -16.48 8.25
N LYS A 16 -4.90 -17.40 9.24
CA LYS A 16 -3.62 -17.91 9.77
C LYS A 16 -2.79 -18.64 8.71
N GLU A 17 -3.47 -19.32 7.80
CA GLU A 17 -2.90 -20.10 6.71
C GLU A 17 -2.61 -19.28 5.44
N GLU A 18 -2.96 -17.99 5.40
CA GLU A 18 -2.61 -17.18 4.24
C GLU A 18 -1.09 -17.03 4.15
N LYS A 19 -0.56 -17.17 2.93
CA LYS A 19 0.88 -17.10 2.64
C LYS A 19 1.50 -15.77 3.08
N ARG A 20 0.69 -14.71 3.19
CA ARG A 20 1.08 -13.37 3.61
C ARG A 20 0.08 -12.81 4.59
N ARG A 21 0.56 -12.08 5.58
CA ARG A 21 -0.26 -11.35 6.56
C ARG A 21 -0.70 -10.01 6.03
N ILE A 22 0.15 -9.37 5.23
CA ILE A 22 -0.11 -8.08 4.60
C ILE A 22 -0.13 -8.25 3.09
N VAL A 23 -1.20 -7.75 2.48
CA VAL A 23 -1.29 -7.52 1.05
C VAL A 23 -1.81 -6.11 0.86
N ALA A 24 -1.02 -5.28 0.18
CA ALA A 24 -1.41 -3.93 -0.14
C ALA A 24 -1.83 -3.80 -1.60
N SER A 25 -2.81 -2.94 -1.87
CA SER A 25 -3.30 -2.60 -3.21
C SER A 25 -3.39 -1.08 -3.34
N ILE A 26 -3.21 -0.56 -4.54
CA ILE A 26 -3.39 0.86 -4.84
C ILE A 26 -4.80 1.05 -5.39
N TYR A 27 -5.58 1.90 -4.74
CA TYR A 27 -6.79 2.47 -5.32
C TYR A 27 -6.43 3.80 -5.96
N THR A 28 -6.86 4.01 -7.20
CA THR A 28 -6.70 5.27 -7.91
C THR A 28 -8.06 5.70 -8.42
N ALA A 29 -8.52 6.87 -8.01
CA ALA A 29 -9.66 7.53 -8.65
C ALA A 29 -9.15 8.21 -9.93
N ASP A 30 -9.69 7.80 -11.07
CA ASP A 30 -9.58 8.57 -12.30
C ASP A 30 -10.56 9.75 -12.19
N THR A 31 -10.09 10.96 -12.46
CA THR A 31 -10.96 12.14 -12.54
C THR A 31 -11.29 12.52 -13.98
N ALA A 32 -10.77 11.79 -14.98
CA ALA A 32 -10.90 12.07 -16.41
C ALA A 32 -11.78 11.05 -17.15
N ASP A 33 -11.72 9.75 -16.83
CA ASP A 33 -12.55 8.71 -17.46
C ASP A 33 -13.90 8.46 -16.77
N THR A 34 -14.32 9.36 -15.87
CA THR A 34 -15.61 9.29 -15.14
C THR A 34 -16.83 9.68 -15.98
N ALA A 35 -16.77 9.57 -17.31
CA ALA A 35 -17.93 9.77 -18.17
C ALA A 35 -19.08 8.78 -17.84
N ASP A 36 -18.74 7.58 -17.36
CA ASP A 36 -19.71 6.55 -16.93
C ASP A 36 -19.81 6.36 -15.40
N THR A 37 -18.96 7.05 -14.62
CA THR A 37 -19.01 7.12 -13.16
C THR A 37 -19.22 8.57 -12.74
N ALA A 38 -20.42 9.08 -13.03
CA ALA A 38 -20.87 10.42 -12.68
C ALA A 38 -20.47 10.83 -11.25
N ASP A 39 -19.86 12.02 -11.12
CA ASP A 39 -19.70 12.83 -9.89
C ASP A 39 -19.65 12.03 -8.57
N VAL A 40 -18.60 11.23 -8.38
CA VAL A 40 -18.33 10.65 -7.07
C VAL A 40 -17.46 11.62 -6.27
N ASP A 41 -18.11 12.50 -5.51
CA ASP A 41 -17.45 13.50 -4.65
C ASP A 41 -16.60 12.88 -3.53
N ALA A 42 -16.88 11.62 -3.17
CA ALA A 42 -16.20 10.92 -2.09
C ALA A 42 -16.19 9.40 -2.28
N VAL A 43 -15.07 8.78 -1.92
CA VAL A 43 -14.95 7.31 -1.81
C VAL A 43 -15.03 6.89 -0.34
N GLY A 44 -15.89 5.92 -0.05
CA GLY A 44 -15.97 5.26 1.25
C GLY A 44 -15.28 3.91 1.23
N PHE A 45 -14.31 3.68 2.12
CA PHE A 45 -13.72 2.35 2.34
C PHE A 45 -14.43 1.64 3.49
N ASP A 46 -14.65 0.33 3.35
CA ASP A 46 -15.22 -0.49 4.43
C ASP A 46 -14.28 -0.51 5.65
N ASN A 47 -14.86 -0.57 6.86
CA ASN A 47 -14.15 -0.62 8.14
C ASN A 47 -13.31 -1.91 8.30
N LYS A 48 -13.39 -2.87 7.37
CA LYS A 48 -12.51 -4.04 7.31
C LYS A 48 -11.23 -3.82 6.51
N THR A 49 -10.98 -2.58 6.07
CA THR A 49 -9.80 -2.16 5.31
C THR A 49 -9.02 -1.12 6.11
N ASN A 50 -7.69 -1.16 6.05
CA ASN A 50 -6.86 -0.03 6.44
C ASN A 50 -6.52 0.75 5.17
N TYR A 51 -6.53 2.08 5.24
CA TYR A 51 -6.17 2.95 4.13
C TYR A 51 -5.11 3.96 4.59
N PHE A 52 -4.12 4.21 3.74
CA PHE A 52 -2.98 5.08 4.03
C PHE A 52 -3.15 6.43 3.36
N HIS A 53 -2.90 7.50 4.11
CA HIS A 53 -3.08 8.88 3.66
C HIS A 53 -2.21 9.88 4.46
N PRO A 54 -1.77 10.99 3.86
CA PRO A 54 -1.29 12.16 4.60
C PRO A 54 -2.49 13.00 5.10
N MET A 55 -2.79 12.94 6.40
CA MET A 55 -3.81 13.81 7.03
C MET A 55 -5.19 13.82 6.32
N GLY A 56 -5.66 12.65 5.90
CA GLY A 56 -6.93 12.46 5.20
C GLY A 56 -6.90 12.81 3.71
N LYS A 57 -5.75 13.20 3.15
CA LYS A 57 -5.62 13.57 1.73
C LYS A 57 -5.07 12.41 0.89
N PRO A 58 -5.29 12.41 -0.44
CA PRO A 58 -4.69 11.44 -1.34
C PRO A 58 -3.15 11.46 -1.32
N LEU A 59 -2.55 10.36 -1.74
CA LEU A 59 -1.11 10.21 -1.98
C LEU A 59 -0.76 10.61 -3.41
N ASP A 60 0.43 11.21 -3.58
CA ASP A 60 1.09 11.31 -4.88
C ASP A 60 1.28 9.90 -5.47
N SER A 61 1.11 9.73 -6.79
CA SER A 61 1.16 8.41 -7.44
C SER A 61 2.44 7.63 -7.10
N ASP A 62 3.62 8.26 -7.24
CA ASP A 62 4.89 7.57 -6.98
C ASP A 62 5.11 7.25 -5.50
N LEU A 63 4.54 8.07 -4.61
CA LEU A 63 4.55 7.77 -3.18
C LEU A 63 3.65 6.56 -2.86
N ALA A 64 2.47 6.46 -3.49
CA ALA A 64 1.58 5.32 -3.35
C ALA A 64 2.22 4.03 -3.87
N LYS A 65 2.89 4.08 -5.02
CA LYS A 65 3.66 2.95 -5.58
C LYS A 65 4.79 2.51 -4.65
N GLY A 66 5.55 3.45 -4.10
CA GLY A 66 6.60 3.18 -3.13
C GLY A 66 6.09 2.51 -1.87
N LEU A 67 5.01 3.04 -1.30
CA LEU A 67 4.36 2.47 -0.12
C LEU A 67 3.81 1.07 -0.40
N TRP A 68 3.29 0.84 -1.60
CA TRP A 68 2.87 -0.49 -2.05
C TRP A 68 4.05 -1.48 -2.09
N VAL A 69 5.22 -1.07 -2.59
CA VAL A 69 6.44 -1.91 -2.60
C VAL A 69 6.85 -2.25 -1.16
N PHE A 70 6.91 -1.24 -0.28
CA PHE A 70 7.28 -1.42 1.11
C PHE A 70 6.35 -2.41 1.84
N LEU A 71 5.03 -2.21 1.76
CA LEU A 71 4.05 -3.03 2.47
C LEU A 71 3.94 -4.45 1.92
N ASN A 72 4.22 -4.67 0.63
CA ASN A 72 4.28 -6.01 0.03
C ASN A 72 5.68 -6.65 0.08
N SER A 73 6.62 -6.07 0.81
CA SER A 73 7.94 -6.68 1.00
C SER A 73 7.88 -7.90 1.92
N THR A 74 8.80 -8.84 1.71
CA THR A 74 8.97 -9.98 2.62
C THR A 74 9.36 -9.53 4.03
N LEU A 75 10.08 -8.42 4.16
CA LEU A 75 10.46 -7.84 5.45
C LEU A 75 9.24 -7.45 6.29
N VAL A 76 8.31 -6.71 5.71
CA VAL A 76 7.08 -6.28 6.41
C VAL A 76 6.19 -7.48 6.72
N ASP A 77 6.09 -8.43 5.79
CA ASP A 77 5.32 -9.66 6.01
C ASP A 77 5.85 -10.47 7.19
N GLN A 78 7.18 -10.67 7.26
CA GLN A 78 7.85 -11.36 8.37
C GLN A 78 7.66 -10.64 9.71
N TYR A 79 7.73 -9.30 9.71
CA TYR A 79 7.48 -8.50 10.92
C TYR A 79 6.10 -8.83 11.52
N PHE A 80 5.04 -8.82 10.69
CA PHE A 80 3.70 -9.15 11.16
C PHE A 80 3.51 -10.64 11.45
N HIS A 81 4.22 -11.53 10.77
CA HIS A 81 4.16 -12.97 11.08
C HIS A 81 4.73 -13.28 12.48
N GLN A 82 5.76 -12.55 12.91
CA GLN A 82 6.37 -12.71 14.24
C GLN A 82 5.59 -12.01 15.35
N MET A 83 4.97 -10.86 15.03
CA MET A 83 4.30 -10.00 16.02
C MET A 83 2.82 -10.36 16.23
N ASN A 84 2.12 -10.83 15.19
CA ASN A 84 0.69 -11.07 15.24
C ASN A 84 0.36 -12.55 15.41
N GLY A 85 0.15 -12.98 16.65
CA GLY A 85 -0.42 -14.31 16.96
C GLY A 85 -1.90 -14.47 16.55
N HIS A 86 -2.50 -13.41 16.01
CA HIS A 86 -3.89 -13.33 15.57
C HIS A 86 -4.02 -12.99 14.08
N THR A 87 -5.22 -13.18 13.55
CA THR A 87 -5.57 -12.97 12.14
C THR A 87 -5.86 -11.51 11.79
N GLN A 88 -5.84 -10.61 12.76
CA GLN A 88 -6.13 -9.20 12.55
C GLN A 88 -4.84 -8.38 12.39
N VAL A 89 -4.86 -7.43 11.45
CA VAL A 89 -3.87 -6.37 11.29
C VAL A 89 -4.60 -5.03 11.33
N ASN A 90 -4.50 -4.35 12.45
CA ASN A 90 -5.16 -3.07 12.67
C ASN A 90 -4.24 -1.88 12.33
N ALA A 91 -4.85 -0.71 12.21
CA ALA A 91 -4.13 0.55 11.97
C ALA A 91 -3.09 0.84 13.06
N THR A 92 -3.34 0.44 14.31
CA THR A 92 -2.37 0.58 15.41
C THR A 92 -1.13 -0.28 15.19
N ASP A 93 -1.30 -1.51 14.71
CA ASP A 93 -0.18 -2.42 14.39
C ASP A 93 0.63 -1.87 13.20
N LEU A 94 -0.04 -1.32 12.17
CA LEU A 94 0.64 -0.69 11.05
C LEU A 94 1.43 0.57 11.45
N ARG A 95 1.00 1.28 12.51
CA ARG A 95 1.72 2.46 13.03
C ARG A 95 3.01 2.10 13.77
N THR A 96 3.24 0.84 14.14
CA THR A 96 4.50 0.42 14.76
C THR A 96 5.63 0.21 13.75
N LEU A 97 5.29 0.12 12.45
CA LEU A 97 6.28 0.04 11.38
C LEU A 97 7.16 1.29 11.38
N ARG A 98 8.48 1.09 11.33
CA ARG A 98 9.41 2.14 10.97
C ARG A 98 9.31 2.39 9.47
N ASN A 99 8.57 3.42 9.10
CA ASN A 99 8.35 3.75 7.70
C ASN A 99 9.64 4.27 7.05
N PRO A 100 9.93 3.89 5.79
CA PRO A 100 10.94 4.55 4.98
C PRO A 100 10.61 6.04 4.82
N THR A 101 11.63 6.84 4.53
CA THR A 101 11.43 8.26 4.24
C THR A 101 10.61 8.46 2.96
N LYS A 102 9.97 9.62 2.80
CA LYS A 102 9.25 9.97 1.56
C LYS A 102 10.13 9.80 0.32
N GLN A 103 11.41 10.19 0.41
CA GLN A 103 12.37 10.07 -0.70
C GLN A 103 12.64 8.61 -1.06
N GLN A 104 12.84 7.73 -0.07
CA GLN A 104 13.00 6.29 -0.31
C GLN A 104 11.76 5.68 -0.94
N LEU A 105 10.56 6.01 -0.45
CA LEU A 105 9.32 5.51 -1.03
C LEU A 105 9.17 5.95 -2.49
N VAL A 106 9.39 7.22 -2.81
CA VAL A 106 9.34 7.69 -4.20
C VAL A 106 10.37 6.97 -5.07
N ALA A 107 11.59 6.75 -4.58
CA ALA A 107 12.60 5.98 -5.29
C ALA A 107 12.15 4.52 -5.55
N MET A 108 11.57 3.85 -4.55
CA MET A 108 10.97 2.52 -4.73
C MET A 108 9.86 2.53 -5.79
N GLY A 109 8.99 3.53 -5.75
CA GLY A 109 7.89 3.71 -6.69
C GLY A 109 8.33 3.91 -8.14
N ASN A 110 9.49 4.53 -8.34
CA ASN A 110 10.10 4.73 -9.66
C ASN A 110 10.83 3.49 -10.20
N MET A 111 11.18 2.53 -9.33
CA MET A 111 11.91 1.30 -9.70
C MET A 111 10.99 0.11 -10.01
N VAL A 112 9.73 0.17 -9.59
CA VAL A 112 8.75 -0.91 -9.77
C VAL A 112 8.02 -0.77 -11.10
N ASP A 113 7.89 -1.88 -11.82
CA ASP A 113 7.02 -2.02 -12.97
C ASP A 113 5.86 -2.95 -12.60
N PHE A 114 4.64 -2.40 -12.57
CA PHE A 114 3.44 -3.15 -12.20
C PHE A 114 3.00 -4.19 -13.24
N VAL A 115 3.52 -4.13 -14.47
CA VAL A 115 3.19 -5.11 -15.51
C VAL A 115 3.95 -6.42 -15.30
N SER A 116 5.17 -6.36 -14.76
CA SER A 116 6.11 -7.50 -14.75
C SER A 116 6.71 -7.82 -13.38
N PHE A 117 6.22 -7.23 -12.29
CA PHE A 117 6.79 -7.48 -10.96
C PHE A 117 6.56 -8.91 -10.46
N ASP A 118 7.50 -9.38 -9.66
CA ASP A 118 7.35 -10.54 -8.79
C ASP A 118 7.88 -10.20 -7.38
N GLN A 119 7.78 -11.17 -6.48
CA GLN A 119 8.23 -10.95 -5.11
C GLN A 119 9.74 -10.70 -5.00
N LYS A 120 10.55 -11.38 -5.82
CA LYS A 120 12.00 -11.21 -5.80
C LYS A 120 12.35 -9.78 -6.18
N ARG A 121 11.64 -9.21 -7.15
CA ARG A 121 11.84 -7.83 -7.58
C ARG A 121 11.48 -6.82 -6.49
N VAL A 122 10.37 -7.03 -5.79
CA VAL A 122 9.97 -6.19 -4.64
C VAL A 122 11.07 -6.20 -3.57
N ASP A 123 11.58 -7.38 -3.21
CA ASP A 123 12.60 -7.51 -2.17
C ASP A 123 13.98 -6.95 -2.61
N GLN A 124 14.32 -7.04 -3.90
CA GLN A 124 15.51 -6.38 -4.46
C GLN A 124 15.43 -4.86 -4.36
N ILE A 125 14.28 -4.26 -4.74
CA ILE A 125 14.08 -2.81 -4.64
C ILE A 125 14.23 -2.36 -3.19
N MET A 126 13.67 -3.13 -2.25
CA MET A 126 13.82 -2.88 -0.82
C MET A 126 15.29 -2.88 -0.37
N GLY A 127 16.06 -3.92 -0.71
CA GLY A 127 17.46 -4.04 -0.29
C GLY A 127 18.43 -3.03 -0.94
N HIS A 128 18.03 -2.35 -2.01
CA HIS A 128 18.81 -1.24 -2.58
C HIS A 128 18.66 0.07 -1.82
N LEU A 129 17.58 0.24 -1.04
CA LEU A 129 17.18 1.53 -0.48
C LEU A 129 17.06 1.53 1.05
N LEU A 130 17.14 0.36 1.69
CA LEU A 130 17.09 0.13 3.14
C LEU A 130 18.17 -0.85 3.56
#